data_AF-A0A919G205-F1
#
_entry.id   AF-A0A919G205-F1
#
_cell.length_a   1.000
_cell.length_b   1.000
_cell.length_c   1.000
_cell.angle_alpha   90.00
_cell.angle_beta   90.00
_cell.angle_gamma   90.00
#
_symmetry.space_group_name_H-M   'P 1'
#
loop_
_entity.id
_entity.type
_entity.pdbx_description
1 polymer ?
#
loop_
_entity_poly.entity_id
_entity_poly.type
_entity_poly.pdbx_seq_one_letter_code
_entity_poly.pdbx_strand_id
1 'polypeptide(L)'
;MRPFHDRLARIGLEAVEKYGFVLAGGYAISANGMGDRPSADVDLFTDRGDPEQFAEAVDELRRGSEPMDSSLPTTGSAPRSQTCT
;
A
#
# COMPACT_ATOMS: atom_id res chain seq x y z
N MET A 1 9.56 -1.72 7.82
CA MET A 1 8.61 -2.20 6.76
C MET A 1 8.64 -3.71 6.68
N ARG A 2 7.48 -4.39 6.56
CA ARG A 2 7.42 -5.86 6.50
C ARG A 2 7.81 -6.38 5.11
N PRO A 3 8.46 -7.55 4.99
CA PRO A 3 8.91 -8.10 3.69
C PRO A 3 7.79 -8.29 2.66
N PHE A 4 6.57 -8.65 3.12
CA PHE A 4 5.41 -8.74 2.25
C PHE A 4 5.06 -7.40 1.59
N HIS A 5 5.03 -6.34 2.40
CA HIS A 5 4.69 -5.00 1.94
C HIS A 5 5.76 -4.39 1.06
N ASP A 6 7.03 -4.66 1.35
CA ASP A 6 8.16 -4.29 0.49
C ASP A 6 8.01 -4.90 -0.91
N ARG A 7 7.73 -6.21 -0.96
CA ARG A 7 7.49 -6.92 -2.22
C ARG A 7 6.26 -6.40 -2.96
N LEU A 8 5.17 -6.11 -2.25
CA LEU A 8 3.95 -5.55 -2.83
C LEU A 8 4.19 -4.15 -3.41
N ALA A 9 4.87 -3.28 -2.66
CA ALA A 9 5.22 -1.93 -3.11
C ALA A 9 6.11 -1.97 -4.35
N ARG A 10 7.10 -2.89 -4.39
CA ARG A 10 7.99 -3.05 -5.53
C ARG A 10 7.25 -3.49 -6.79
N ILE A 11 6.47 -4.57 -6.71
CA ILE A 11 5.70 -5.09 -7.85
C ILE A 11 4.69 -4.03 -8.33
N GLY A 12 4.02 -3.36 -7.39
CA GLY A 12 3.08 -2.30 -7.70
C GLY A 12 3.73 -1.14 -8.43
N LEU A 13 4.84 -0.61 -7.90
CA LEU A 13 5.58 0.49 -8.52
C LEU A 13 6.15 0.11 -9.90
N GLU A 14 6.65 -1.11 -10.07
CA GLU A 14 7.10 -1.61 -11.39
C GLU A 14 5.93 -1.65 -12.40
N ALA A 15 4.72 -2.05 -11.97
CA ALA A 15 3.54 -2.09 -12.84
C ALA A 15 3.05 -0.69 -13.27
N VAL A 16 3.22 0.32 -12.41
CA VAL A 16 2.74 1.70 -12.68
C VAL A 16 3.84 2.71 -12.95
N GLU A 17 5.07 2.27 -13.24
CA GLU A 17 6.24 3.14 -13.47
C GLU A 17 5.92 4.25 -14.51
N LYS A 18 5.25 3.88 -15.61
CA LYS A 18 4.89 4.79 -16.70
C LYS A 18 3.98 5.96 -16.25
N TYR A 19 3.30 5.84 -15.11
CA TYR A 19 2.37 6.83 -14.57
C TYR A 19 2.98 7.72 -13.46
N GLY A 20 4.26 7.51 -13.10
CA GLY A 20 4.97 8.38 -12.15
C GLY A 20 4.52 8.22 -10.69
N PHE A 21 4.06 7.03 -10.29
CA PHE A 21 3.74 6.77 -8.89
C PHE A 21 5.00 6.67 -8.02
N VAL A 22 4.86 7.14 -6.79
CA VAL A 22 5.88 7.03 -5.74
C VAL A 22 5.28 6.43 -4.47
N LEU A 23 6.12 5.79 -3.66
CA LEU A 23 5.71 5.30 -2.34
C LEU A 23 5.36 6.48 -1.43
N ALA A 24 4.23 6.40 -0.76
CA ALA A 24 3.71 7.42 0.14
C ALA A 24 3.41 6.85 1.53
N GLY A 25 2.80 7.68 2.38
CA GLY A 25 2.27 7.26 3.68
C GLY A 25 3.34 6.79 4.67
N GLY A 26 2.91 5.94 5.60
CA GLY A 26 3.76 5.47 6.69
C GLY A 26 4.98 4.66 6.23
N TYR A 27 4.90 4.02 5.07
CA TYR A 27 6.03 3.28 4.51
C TYR A 27 7.06 4.17 3.83
N ALA A 28 6.68 5.30 3.23
CA ALA A 28 7.67 6.29 2.80
C ALA A 28 8.49 6.84 3.98
N ILE A 29 7.85 7.09 5.11
CA ILE A 29 8.51 7.59 6.33
C ILE A 29 9.40 6.50 6.96
N SER A 30 8.89 5.27 7.07
CA SER A 30 9.66 4.12 7.59
C SER A 30 10.86 3.78 6.70
N ALA A 31 10.72 3.88 5.38
CA ALA A 31 11.81 3.66 4.42
C ALA A 31 12.92 4.71 4.55
N ASN A 32 12.60 5.91 5.02
CA ASN A 32 13.57 6.96 5.34
C ASN A 32 14.11 6.87 6.78
N GLY A 33 13.91 5.74 7.47
CA GLY A 33 14.47 5.49 8.80
C GLY A 33 13.74 6.19 9.95
N MET A 34 12.54 6.74 9.71
CA MET A 34 11.77 7.46 10.72
C MET A 34 10.61 6.59 11.24
N GLY A 35 10.86 5.83 12.30
CA GLY A 35 9.85 5.00 12.98
C GLY A 35 9.53 3.68 12.26
N ASP A 36 8.93 2.73 13.00
CA ASP A 36 8.54 1.41 12.50
C ASP A 36 7.10 1.07 12.92
N ARG A 37 6.17 2.03 12.79
CA ARG A 37 4.76 1.73 13.02
C ARG A 37 4.29 0.79 11.90
N PRO A 38 3.89 -0.45 12.20
CA PRO A 38 3.39 -1.34 11.16
C PRO A 38 2.15 -0.73 10.50
N SER A 39 2.22 -0.53 9.17
CA SER A 39 1.05 -0.18 8.37
C SER A 39 0.38 -1.45 7.86
N ALA A 40 -0.95 -1.44 7.78
CA ALA A 40 -1.70 -2.51 7.15
C ALA A 40 -1.61 -2.40 5.61
N ASP A 41 -1.48 -1.19 5.10
CA ASP A 41 -1.64 -0.85 3.69
C ASP A 41 -0.38 -0.19 3.10
N VAL A 42 -0.25 -0.25 1.76
CA VAL A 42 0.79 0.44 0.97
C VAL A 42 0.14 1.62 0.26
N ASP A 43 0.56 2.83 0.59
CA ASP A 43 0.07 4.05 -0.03
C ASP A 43 0.96 4.42 -1.22
N LEU A 44 0.35 4.73 -2.37
CA LEU A 44 1.03 5.26 -3.55
C LEU A 44 0.47 6.64 -3.90
N PHE A 45 1.33 7.54 -4.40
CA PHE A 45 0.97 8.90 -4.79
C PHE A 45 1.50 9.21 -6.20
N THR A 46 0.77 10.01 -6.98
CA THR A 46 1.23 10.56 -8.27
C THR A 46 0.86 12.04 -8.36
N ASP A 47 1.69 12.84 -9.03
CA ASP A 47 1.43 14.25 -9.31
C ASP A 47 0.63 14.46 -10.61
N ARG A 48 0.34 13.38 -11.35
CA ARG A 48 -0.46 13.41 -12.57
C ARG A 48 -1.95 13.45 -12.24
N GLY A 49 -2.58 14.59 -12.50
CA GLY A 49 -3.99 14.84 -12.18
C GLY A 49 -5.00 14.41 -13.25
N ASP A 50 -4.57 13.71 -14.31
CA ASP A 50 -5.49 13.24 -15.36
C ASP A 50 -6.31 12.03 -14.88
N PRO A 51 -7.65 12.13 -14.80
CA PRO A 51 -8.47 11.12 -14.17
C PRO A 51 -8.56 9.80 -14.97
N GLU A 52 -8.46 9.85 -16.30
CA GLU A 52 -8.49 8.66 -17.15
C GLU A 52 -7.18 7.87 -17.02
N GLN A 53 -6.04 8.54 -17.09
CA GLN A 53 -4.74 7.91 -16.83
C GLN A 53 -4.62 7.37 -15.40
N PHE A 54 -5.21 8.06 -14.42
CA PHE A 54 -5.25 7.56 -13.05
C PHE A 54 -6.04 6.25 -12.94
N ALA A 55 -7.20 6.17 -13.60
CA ALA A 55 -7.99 4.95 -13.62
C ALA A 55 -7.25 3.79 -14.32
N GLU A 56 -6.60 4.04 -15.46
CA GLU A 56 -5.77 3.04 -16.16
C GLU A 56 -4.64 2.53 -15.26
N ALA A 57 -3.99 3.43 -14.51
CA ALA A 57 -2.92 3.06 -13.59
C ALA A 57 -3.41 2.18 -12.43
N VAL A 58 -4.58 2.47 -11.86
CA VAL A 58 -5.15 1.65 -10.78
C VAL A 58 -5.51 0.25 -11.28
N ASP A 59 -6.02 0.12 -12.52
CA ASP A 59 -6.31 -1.19 -13.10
C ASP A 59 -5.04 -2.01 -13.38
N GLU A 60 -3.98 -1.37 -13.88
CA GLU A 60 -2.67 -2.01 -14.07
C GLU A 60 -2.05 -2.43 -12.73
N LEU A 61 -2.12 -1.57 -11.71
CA LEU A 61 -1.66 -1.86 -10.36
C LEU A 61 -2.36 -3.09 -9.77
N ARG A 62 -3.68 -3.17 -9.93
CA ARG A 62 -4.47 -4.32 -9.49
C ARG A 62 -4.00 -5.57 -10.22
N ARG A 63 -3.88 -5.53 -11.55
CA ARG A 63 -3.40 -6.68 -12.34
C ARG A 63 -2.03 -7.18 -11.92
N GLY A 64 -1.09 -6.29 -11.62
CA GLY A 64 0.25 -6.64 -11.13
C GLY A 64 0.24 -7.31 -9.75
N SER A 65 -0.82 -7.08 -8.97
CA SER A 65 -0.94 -7.54 -7.58
C SER A 65 -1.78 -8.83 -7.42
N GLU A 66 -2.56 -9.20 -8.44
CA GLU A 66 -3.47 -10.35 -8.50
C GLU A 66 -2.73 -11.67 -8.80
N PRO A 67 -1.77 -12.05 -7.95
CA PRO A 67 -1.81 -13.40 -7.37
C PRO A 67 -1.42 -13.44 -5.87
N MET A 68 -1.29 -12.29 -5.18
CA MET A 68 -0.70 -12.23 -3.84
C MET A 68 -1.74 -12.23 -2.69
N ASP A 69 -3.02 -12.07 -3.01
CA ASP A 69 -4.14 -11.89 -2.06
C ASP A 69 -4.69 -13.19 -1.43
N SER A 70 -4.09 -14.36 -1.66
CA SER A 70 -4.66 -15.63 -1.15
C SER A 70 -4.15 -16.09 0.22
N SER A 71 -3.33 -15.31 0.94
CA SER A 71 -2.67 -15.83 2.16
C SER A 71 -2.37 -14.85 3.30
N LEU A 72 -3.00 -13.67 3.35
CA LEU A 72 -2.88 -12.81 4.53
C LEU A 72 -3.89 -13.23 5.62
N PRO A 73 -3.45 -13.58 6.84
CA PRO A 73 -4.35 -13.74 7.97
C PRO A 73 -4.95 -12.37 8.32
N THR A 74 -6.27 -12.26 8.20
CA THR A 74 -7.07 -11.16 8.77
C THR A 74 -6.77 -11.11 10.26
N THR A 75 -5.91 -10.18 10.69
CA THR A 75 -5.70 -9.94 12.11
C THR A 75 -7.00 -9.36 12.66
N GLY A 76 -7.71 -10.18 13.44
CA GLY A 76 -9.01 -9.85 14.00
C GLY A 76 -8.99 -8.53 14.77
N SER A 77 -10.00 -7.71 14.48
CA SER A 77 -10.33 -6.51 15.24
C SER A 77 -10.56 -6.90 16.70
N ALA A 78 -9.73 -6.38 17.60
CA ALA A 78 -9.90 -6.55 19.04
C ALA A 78 -11.18 -5.81 19.49
N PRO A 79 -12.06 -6.42 20.30
CA PRO A 79 -13.23 -5.73 20.82
C PRO A 79 -12.78 -4.66 21.83
N ARG A 80 -13.10 -3.40 21.55
CA ARG A 80 -12.96 -2.30 22.52
C ARG A 80 -14.05 -2.45 23.58
N SER A 81 -13.75 -3.11 24.68
CA SER A 81 -14.51 -2.95 25.94
C SER A 81 -14.20 -1.58 26.52
N GLN A 82 -15.10 -0.61 26.33
CA GLN A 82 -15.14 0.59 27.15
C GLN A 82 -16.23 0.41 28.20
N THR A 83 -15.83 0.06 29.41
CA THR A 83 -16.65 0.23 30.60
C THR A 83 -16.30 1.59 31.20
N CYS A 84 -17.23 2.54 31.13
CA CYS A 84 -17.16 3.76 31.93
C CYS A 84 -18.01 3.50 33.18
N THR A 85 -17.39 3.58 34.35
CA THR A 85 -18.07 3.66 35.66
C THR A 85 -18.19 5.13 36.05
#